data_AF-A0A6C0CXC6-F1
#
_entry.id   AF-A0A6C0CXC6-F1
#
_cell.length_a   1.000
_cell.length_b   1.000
_cell.length_c   1.000
_cell.angle_alpha   90.00
_cell.angle_beta   90.00
_cell.angle_gamma   90.00
#
_symmetry.space_group_name_H-M   'P 1'
#
loop_
_entity.id
_entity.type
_entity.pdbx_description
1 polymer ?
#
loop_
_entity_poly.entity_id
_entity_poly.type
_entity_poly.pdbx_seq_one_letter_code
_entity_poly.pdbx_strand_id
1 'polypeptide(L)'
;MSNKFIATTRFNEDTFQQYISYKNKINTHQCIYGSPLRIKEHIPLESYIYVIEMNNSQNKIKGIGLIINKHHPDKYYRIYNDQDYNRYIYKGKKRLDISLVKDPYYQKVIEVLEQLLFKGERHCKRAQGITELPQWILKNKYEFDFIKCFNNLFNKYLK
;
A
#
# COMPACT_ATOMS: atom_id res chain seq x y z
N MET A 1 17.02 -9.39 11.22
CA MET A 1 15.64 -8.85 11.17
C MET A 1 15.40 -8.34 9.76
N SER A 2 14.34 -8.77 9.08
CA SER A 2 14.05 -8.22 7.74
C SER A 2 13.64 -6.76 7.88
N ASN A 3 14.38 -5.85 7.26
CA ASN A 3 13.99 -4.44 7.18
C ASN A 3 12.68 -4.36 6.39
N LYS A 4 11.61 -3.92 7.07
CA LYS A 4 10.32 -3.66 6.44
C LYS A 4 10.21 -2.18 6.15
N PHE A 5 9.59 -1.84 5.02
CA PHE A 5 9.34 -0.47 4.62
C PHE A 5 7.84 -0.22 4.52
N ILE A 6 7.46 1.06 4.51
CA ILE A 6 6.08 1.47 4.30
C ILE A 6 6.05 2.34 3.06
N ALA A 7 5.14 2.03 2.15
CA ALA A 7 4.90 2.76 0.93
C ALA A 7 3.41 3.00 0.74
N THR A 8 3.08 3.83 -0.23
CA THR A 8 1.71 4.19 -0.60
C THR A 8 1.52 3.94 -2.09
N THR A 9 0.33 3.49 -2.45
CA THR A 9 -0.18 3.49 -3.83
C THR A 9 -1.48 4.26 -3.88
N ARG A 10 -1.78 4.89 -5.02
CA ARG A 10 -2.87 5.84 -5.18
C ARG A 10 -3.86 5.31 -6.20
N PHE A 11 -5.12 5.31 -5.79
CA PHE A 11 -6.26 4.98 -6.61
C PHE A 11 -7.19 6.20 -6.70
N ASN A 12 -7.84 6.35 -7.84
CA ASN A 12 -9.17 6.95 -7.89
C ASN A 12 -10.23 5.84 -7.81
N GLU A 13 -11.51 6.19 -7.82
CA GLU A 13 -12.57 5.17 -7.73
C GLU A 13 -12.48 4.15 -8.88
N ASP A 14 -12.29 4.59 -10.13
CA ASP A 14 -12.23 3.71 -11.30
C ASP A 14 -11.09 2.68 -11.23
N THR A 15 -9.88 3.15 -10.91
CA THR A 15 -8.70 2.28 -10.78
C THR A 15 -8.79 1.36 -9.57
N PHE A 16 -9.47 1.80 -8.50
CA PHE A 16 -9.76 0.93 -7.36
C PHE A 16 -10.74 -0.19 -7.74
N GLN A 17 -11.81 0.11 -8.48
CA GLN A 17 -12.75 -0.91 -8.96
C GLN A 17 -12.09 -1.91 -9.91
N GLN A 18 -11.25 -1.44 -10.83
CA GLN A 18 -10.44 -2.32 -11.70
C GLN A 18 -9.53 -3.24 -10.89
N TYR A 19 -8.85 -2.69 -9.88
CA TYR A 19 -8.02 -3.48 -8.96
C TYR A 19 -8.83 -4.57 -8.23
N ILE A 20 -10.00 -4.22 -7.66
CA ILE A 20 -10.85 -5.19 -6.96
C ILE A 20 -11.35 -6.29 -7.92
N SER A 21 -11.82 -5.92 -9.11
CA SER A 21 -12.27 -6.85 -10.14
C SER A 21 -11.16 -7.82 -10.54
N TYR A 22 -9.95 -7.30 -10.80
CA TYR A 22 -8.80 -8.12 -11.16
C TYR A 22 -8.39 -9.06 -10.03
N LYS A 23 -8.32 -8.56 -8.79
CA LYS A 23 -7.99 -9.34 -7.61
C LYS A 23 -8.95 -10.52 -7.42
N ASN A 24 -10.25 -10.27 -7.56
CA ASN A 24 -11.29 -11.31 -7.43
C ASN A 24 -11.18 -12.39 -8.51
N LYS A 25 -10.67 -12.04 -9.71
CA LYS A 25 -10.45 -12.99 -10.80
C LYS A 25 -9.25 -13.92 -10.57
N ILE A 26 -8.13 -13.40 -10.05
CA ILE A 26 -6.85 -14.13 -10.09
C ILE A 26 -6.61 -15.09 -8.93
N ASN A 27 -7.36 -15.02 -7.82
CA ASN A 27 -7.36 -15.82 -6.57
C ASN A 27 -6.03 -16.36 -5.99
N THR A 28 -4.89 -15.98 -6.58
CA THR A 28 -3.56 -16.53 -6.33
C THR A 28 -2.75 -15.63 -5.41
N HIS A 29 -3.15 -14.37 -5.28
CA HIS A 29 -2.46 -13.34 -4.52
C HIS A 29 -3.50 -12.51 -3.76
N GLN A 30 -3.18 -12.14 -2.52
CA GLN A 30 -4.09 -11.32 -1.69
C GLN A 30 -3.95 -9.83 -1.99
N CYS A 31 -2.78 -9.39 -2.46
CA CYS A 31 -2.60 -8.06 -3.05
C CYS A 31 -1.73 -8.13 -4.32
N ILE A 32 -2.02 -7.24 -5.26
CA ILE A 32 -1.26 -7.05 -6.49
C ILE A 32 -1.38 -5.59 -6.94
N TYR A 33 -0.26 -4.98 -7.28
CA TYR A 33 -0.18 -3.58 -7.64
C TYR A 33 0.60 -3.44 -8.93
N GLY A 34 -0.05 -2.84 -9.92
CA GLY A 34 0.65 -2.32 -11.08
C GLY A 34 1.19 -0.92 -10.79
N SER A 35 2.34 -0.59 -11.37
CA SER A 35 2.98 0.70 -11.21
C SER A 35 3.59 1.18 -12.54
N PRO A 36 3.43 2.46 -12.90
CA PRO A 36 4.10 3.04 -14.07
C PRO A 36 5.61 3.21 -13.85
N LEU A 37 6.05 3.23 -12.59
CA LEU A 37 7.44 3.43 -12.20
C LEU A 37 7.88 2.29 -11.27
N ARG A 38 9.17 1.95 -11.32
CA ARG A 38 9.76 1.04 -10.33
C ARG A 38 9.77 1.71 -8.95
N ILE A 39 9.64 0.90 -7.91
CA ILE A 39 9.99 1.31 -6.55
C ILE A 39 11.44 1.78 -6.56
N LYS A 40 11.70 2.93 -5.93
CA LYS A 40 13.02 3.56 -5.89
C LYS A 40 14.08 2.62 -5.31
N GLU A 41 15.29 2.70 -5.86
CA GLU A 41 16.41 1.81 -5.54
C GLU A 41 16.90 1.92 -4.09
N HIS A 42 16.59 3.03 -3.40
CA HIS A 42 16.93 3.19 -1.98
C HIS A 42 16.16 2.22 -1.08
N ILE A 43 15.03 1.66 -1.54
CA ILE A 43 14.39 0.53 -0.89
C ILE A 43 15.04 -0.75 -1.43
N PRO A 44 15.74 -1.54 -0.60
CA PRO A 44 16.45 -2.72 -1.06
C PRO A 44 15.53 -3.72 -1.77
N LEU A 45 16.06 -4.39 -2.79
CA LEU A 45 15.40 -5.54 -3.40
C LEU A 45 15.16 -6.63 -2.35
N GLU A 46 14.13 -7.43 -2.57
CA GLU A 46 13.70 -8.53 -1.68
C GLU A 46 13.27 -8.10 -0.26
N SER A 47 13.25 -6.80 0.03
CA SER A 47 12.68 -6.25 1.26
C SER A 47 11.15 -6.40 1.30
N TYR A 48 10.58 -6.48 2.49
CA TYR A 48 9.13 -6.49 2.67
C TYR A 48 8.61 -5.05 2.72
N ILE A 49 7.52 -4.78 2.01
CA ILE A 49 6.92 -3.45 1.96
C ILE A 49 5.42 -3.54 2.30
N TYR A 50 5.01 -2.80 3.32
CA TYR A 50 3.61 -2.50 3.56
C TYR A 50 3.16 -1.40 2.61
N VAL A 51 2.20 -1.70 1.73
CA VAL A 51 1.66 -0.75 0.75
C VAL A 51 0.28 -0.30 1.21
N ILE A 52 0.15 0.97 1.58
CA ILE A 52 -1.12 1.59 1.94
C ILE A 52 -1.88 1.92 0.65
N GLU A 53 -3.10 1.37 0.51
CA GLU A 53 -3.99 1.59 -0.63
C GLU A 53 -4.81 2.88 -0.41
N MET A 54 -4.33 4.00 -0.97
CA MET A 54 -4.99 5.30 -0.85
C MET A 54 -6.05 5.47 -1.94
N ASN A 55 -7.34 5.56 -1.59
CA ASN A 55 -8.37 6.03 -2.51
C ASN A 55 -8.49 7.57 -2.39
N ASN A 56 -7.93 8.26 -3.38
CA ASN A 56 -7.85 9.71 -3.46
C ASN A 56 -9.19 10.39 -3.79
N SER A 57 -10.15 9.66 -4.39
CA SER A 57 -11.50 10.16 -4.66
C SER A 57 -12.29 10.31 -3.35
N GLN A 58 -12.13 9.36 -2.43
CA GLN A 58 -12.84 9.35 -1.14
C GLN A 58 -12.00 9.88 0.02
N ASN A 59 -10.70 10.10 -0.18
CA ASN A 59 -9.71 10.39 0.87
C ASN A 59 -9.73 9.34 1.99
N LYS A 60 -9.80 8.06 1.59
CA LYS A 60 -9.87 6.92 2.50
C LYS A 60 -8.79 5.89 2.18
N ILE A 61 -8.20 5.32 3.22
CA ILE A 61 -7.39 4.11 3.08
C ILE A 61 -8.36 2.95 2.85
N LYS A 62 -8.09 2.10 1.86
CA LYS A 62 -8.95 0.94 1.54
C LYS A 62 -8.39 -0.39 2.02
N GLY A 63 -7.09 -0.44 2.22
CA GLY A 63 -6.41 -1.64 2.67
C GLY A 63 -4.91 -1.41 2.78
N ILE A 64 -4.23 -2.43 3.28
CA ILE A 64 -2.78 -2.46 3.37
C ILE A 64 -2.34 -3.82 2.81
N GLY A 65 -1.53 -3.81 1.75
CA GLY A 65 -0.88 -5.00 1.21
C GLY A 65 0.49 -5.20 1.82
N LEU A 66 0.94 -6.45 1.89
CA LEU A 66 2.33 -6.79 2.20
C LEU A 66 2.95 -7.47 0.98
N ILE A 67 3.82 -6.75 0.29
CA ILE A 67 4.55 -7.22 -0.89
C ILE A 67 6.02 -7.45 -0.57
N ILE A 68 6.72 -8.10 -1.49
CA ILE A 68 8.18 -8.17 -1.54
C ILE A 68 8.65 -7.26 -2.67
N ASN A 69 9.74 -6.51 -2.47
CA ASN A 69 10.34 -5.66 -3.50
C ASN A 69 11.02 -6.50 -4.58
N LYS A 70 10.21 -7.15 -5.41
CA LYS A 70 10.62 -8.00 -6.51
C LYS A 70 9.65 -7.81 -7.65
N HIS A 71 10.18 -7.33 -8.77
CA HIS A 71 9.43 -7.23 -10.02
C HIS A 71 9.32 -8.61 -10.67
N HIS A 72 8.19 -8.89 -11.32
CA HIS A 72 7.92 -10.14 -12.02
C HIS A 72 7.77 -9.90 -13.54
N PRO A 73 8.88 -9.93 -14.32
CA PRO A 73 8.83 -9.64 -15.75
C PRO A 73 8.15 -10.73 -16.58
N ASP A 74 8.09 -11.96 -16.07
CA ASP A 74 7.77 -13.15 -16.87
C ASP A 74 6.28 -13.31 -17.18
N LYS A 75 5.42 -12.49 -16.57
CA LYS A 75 3.96 -12.56 -16.76
C LYS A 75 3.36 -11.19 -16.92
N TYR A 76 2.56 -11.04 -17.97
CA TYR A 76 1.80 -9.82 -18.21
C TYR A 76 0.54 -9.79 -17.35
N TYR A 77 0.37 -8.74 -16.54
CA TYR A 77 -0.80 -8.52 -15.70
C TYR A 77 -1.54 -7.27 -16.15
N ARG A 78 -2.73 -7.45 -16.76
CA ARG A 78 -3.60 -6.35 -17.18
C ARG A 78 -4.57 -5.97 -16.06
N ILE A 79 -4.05 -5.32 -15.02
CA ILE A 79 -4.82 -4.92 -13.83
C ILE A 79 -5.68 -3.70 -14.17
N TYR A 80 -5.08 -2.72 -14.84
CA TYR A 80 -5.72 -1.48 -15.23
C TYR A 80 -5.95 -1.40 -16.74
N ASN A 81 -6.92 -0.60 -17.15
CA ASN A 81 -7.20 -0.34 -18.57
C ASN A 81 -6.07 0.46 -19.22
N ASP A 82 -5.56 1.45 -18.51
CA ASP A 82 -4.35 2.19 -18.87
C ASP A 82 -3.13 1.29 -18.66
N GLN A 83 -2.41 1.04 -19.76
CA GLN A 83 -1.30 0.10 -19.78
C GLN A 83 -0.05 0.61 -19.08
N ASP A 84 0.10 1.93 -18.93
CA ASP A 84 1.26 2.48 -18.22
C ASP A 84 1.25 2.04 -16.77
N TYR A 85 0.08 1.99 -16.13
CA TYR A 85 -0.05 1.49 -14.77
C TYR A 85 0.20 -0.02 -14.64
N ASN A 86 0.31 -0.78 -15.73
CA ASN A 86 0.62 -2.21 -15.72
C ASN A 86 2.11 -2.52 -15.97
N ARG A 87 2.96 -1.50 -16.09
CA ARG A 87 4.36 -1.65 -16.51
C ARG A 87 5.23 -2.46 -15.55
N TYR A 88 5.08 -2.21 -14.25
CA TYR A 88 5.82 -2.92 -13.20
C TYR A 88 4.84 -3.53 -12.21
N ILE A 89 4.96 -4.84 -11.99
CA ILE A 89 4.04 -5.59 -11.14
C ILE A 89 4.72 -5.99 -9.83
N TYR A 90 4.05 -5.66 -8.73
CA TYR A 90 4.40 -6.03 -7.38
C TYR A 90 3.24 -6.79 -6.74
N LYS A 91 3.50 -7.89 -6.06
CA LYS A 91 2.44 -8.76 -5.52
C LYS A 91 2.81 -9.34 -4.17
N GLY A 92 1.77 -9.71 -3.42
CA GLY A 92 1.91 -10.14 -2.04
C GLY A 92 0.88 -11.20 -1.65
N LYS A 93 1.27 -12.02 -0.68
CA LYS A 93 0.43 -13.10 -0.13
C LYS A 93 -0.50 -12.64 1.00
N LYS A 94 -0.30 -11.43 1.54
CA LYS A 94 -1.13 -10.88 2.64
C LYS A 94 -1.67 -9.51 2.24
N ARG A 95 -2.97 -9.28 2.47
CA ARG A 95 -3.64 -7.97 2.35
C ARG A 95 -4.67 -7.85 3.45
N LEU A 96 -4.63 -6.75 4.18
CA LEU A 96 -5.64 -6.41 5.17
C LEU A 96 -6.64 -5.44 4.54
N ASP A 97 -7.92 -5.79 4.56
CA ASP A 97 -8.98 -4.85 4.27
C ASP A 97 -9.26 -3.98 5.50
N ILE A 98 -9.27 -2.66 5.32
CA ILE A 98 -9.41 -1.74 6.45
C ILE A 98 -10.77 -1.87 7.14
N SER A 99 -11.81 -2.27 6.39
CA SER A 99 -13.18 -2.40 6.90
C SER A 99 -13.33 -3.50 7.96
N LEU A 100 -12.39 -4.46 7.96
CA LEU A 100 -12.31 -5.57 8.90
C LEU A 100 -11.64 -5.17 10.23
N VAL A 101 -10.96 -4.02 10.29
CA VAL A 101 -10.29 -3.54 11.50
C VAL A 101 -11.34 -3.01 12.48
N LYS A 102 -11.53 -3.71 13.59
CA LYS A 102 -12.51 -3.38 14.64
C LYS A 102 -11.89 -2.85 15.94
N ASP A 103 -10.60 -3.05 16.12
CA ASP A 103 -9.89 -2.57 17.30
C ASP A 103 -9.81 -1.03 17.28
N PRO A 104 -10.33 -0.33 18.31
CA PRO A 104 -10.35 1.13 18.35
C PRO A 104 -8.96 1.77 18.24
N TYR A 105 -7.92 1.14 18.78
CA TYR A 105 -6.56 1.66 18.68
C TYR A 105 -6.10 1.70 17.22
N TYR A 106 -6.26 0.60 16.49
CA TYR A 106 -5.85 0.54 15.09
C TYR A 106 -6.73 1.43 14.20
N GLN A 107 -8.03 1.51 14.48
CA GLN A 107 -8.91 2.46 13.80
C GLN A 107 -8.41 3.90 13.98
N LYS A 108 -7.97 4.25 15.20
CA LYS A 108 -7.42 5.59 15.45
C LYS A 108 -6.12 5.85 14.69
N VAL A 109 -5.24 4.86 14.62
CA VAL A 109 -4.00 4.95 13.82
C VAL A 109 -4.32 5.18 12.34
N ILE A 110 -5.33 4.49 11.81
CA ILE A 110 -5.78 4.62 10.42
C ILE A 110 -6.35 6.03 10.18
N GLU A 111 -7.21 6.53 11.07
CA GLU A 111 -7.73 7.91 10.98
C GLU A 111 -6.61 8.96 10.95
N VAL A 112 -5.60 8.80 11.81
CA VAL A 112 -4.43 9.69 11.84
C VAL A 112 -3.68 9.61 10.51
N LEU A 113 -3.41 8.41 10.00
CA LEU A 113 -2.79 8.25 8.68
C LEU A 113 -3.63 8.89 7.57
N GLU A 114 -4.96 8.78 7.59
CA GLU A 114 -5.82 9.46 6.63
C GLU A 114 -5.67 10.98 6.68
N GLN A 115 -5.58 11.58 7.88
CA GLN A 115 -5.29 13.02 7.98
C GLN A 115 -3.94 13.37 7.34
N LEU A 116 -2.89 12.62 7.65
CA LEU A 116 -1.52 12.88 7.16
C LEU A 116 -1.38 12.66 5.65
N LEU A 117 -2.07 11.66 5.10
CA LEU A 117 -1.94 11.27 3.70
C LEU A 117 -2.80 12.11 2.76
N PHE A 118 -3.98 12.56 3.19
CA PHE A 118 -4.95 13.21 2.30
C PHE A 118 -5.13 14.71 2.53
N LYS A 119 -4.70 15.26 3.67
CA LYS A 119 -4.94 16.66 4.05
C LYS A 119 -3.65 17.41 4.35
N GLY A 120 -3.77 18.74 4.42
CA GLY A 120 -2.65 19.65 4.67
C GLY A 120 -1.75 19.85 3.46
N GLU A 121 -0.77 20.74 3.58
CA GLU A 121 0.14 21.13 2.49
C GLU A 121 1.06 19.97 2.02
N ARG A 122 1.37 19.02 2.91
CA ARG A 122 2.29 17.88 2.66
C ARG A 122 1.56 16.59 2.32
N HIS A 123 0.33 16.69 1.81
CA HIS A 123 -0.49 15.53 1.47
C HIS A 123 0.19 14.64 0.41
N CYS A 124 -0.04 13.34 0.48
CA CYS A 124 0.65 12.34 -0.34
C CYS A 124 -0.12 11.95 -1.62
N LYS A 125 -0.99 12.82 -2.15
CA LYS A 125 -1.94 12.44 -3.22
C LYS A 125 -1.34 12.42 -4.64
N ARG A 126 -0.25 13.15 -4.88
CA ARG A 126 0.20 13.52 -6.24
C ARG A 126 1.38 12.71 -6.78
N ALA A 127 1.99 11.85 -5.97
CA ALA A 127 3.11 11.05 -6.43
C ALA A 127 2.64 9.86 -7.28
N GLN A 128 3.48 9.48 -8.25
CA GLN A 128 3.20 8.38 -9.19
C GLN A 128 3.83 7.07 -8.73
N GLY A 129 3.13 5.97 -9.01
CA GLY A 129 3.57 4.63 -8.65
C GLY A 129 3.58 4.33 -7.15
N ILE A 130 4.32 3.29 -6.77
CA ILE A 130 4.50 2.91 -5.36
C ILE A 130 5.64 3.74 -4.78
N THR A 131 5.31 4.64 -3.84
CA THR A 131 6.29 5.55 -3.25
C THR A 131 6.38 5.36 -1.75
N GLU A 132 7.59 5.33 -1.20
CA GLU A 132 7.84 5.28 0.24
C GLU A 132 7.04 6.35 0.98
N LEU A 133 6.57 6.00 2.17
CA LEU A 133 5.97 6.96 3.09
C LEU A 133 7.00 8.04 3.43
N PRO A 134 6.64 9.32 3.41
CA PRO A 134 7.58 10.40 3.68
C PRO A 134 8.27 10.25 5.05
N GLN A 135 9.57 10.58 5.08
CA GLN A 135 10.38 10.48 6.28
C GLN A 135 9.85 11.31 7.46
N TRP A 136 9.15 12.42 7.20
CA TRP A 136 8.53 13.23 8.27
C TRP A 136 7.36 12.53 8.98
N ILE A 137 6.72 11.56 8.33
CA ILE A 137 5.68 10.71 8.94
C ILE A 137 6.36 9.55 9.70
N LEU A 138 7.34 8.90 9.05
CA LEU A 138 8.07 7.79 9.65
C LEU A 138 8.85 8.23 10.91
N LYS A 139 9.53 9.37 10.85
CA LYS A 139 10.26 10.02 11.94
C LYS A 139 9.41 11.12 12.57
N ASN A 140 8.25 10.73 13.09
CA ASN A 140 7.34 11.67 13.75
C ASN A 140 7.85 12.06 15.14
N LYS A 141 7.43 13.23 15.63
CA LYS A 141 7.82 13.79 16.93
C LYS A 141 7.45 12.94 18.15
N TYR A 142 6.55 11.97 17.98
CA TYR A 142 6.08 11.08 19.04
C TYR A 142 6.84 9.75 19.03
N GLU A 143 7.85 9.59 18.18
CA GLU A 143 8.62 8.35 17.99
C GLU A 143 7.72 7.13 17.74
N PHE A 144 6.56 7.36 17.13
CA PHE A 144 5.60 6.30 16.86
C PHE A 144 6.13 5.37 15.77
N ASP A 145 6.35 4.11 16.13
CA ASP A 145 6.84 3.08 15.21
C ASP A 145 5.68 2.47 14.40
N PHE A 146 5.45 3.03 13.21
CA PHE A 146 4.46 2.52 12.27
C PHE A 146 4.77 1.10 11.77
N ILE A 147 6.04 0.69 11.69
CA ILE A 147 6.41 -0.66 11.25
C ILE A 147 5.99 -1.68 12.30
N LYS A 148 6.32 -1.42 13.58
CA LYS A 148 5.86 -2.26 14.70
C LYS A 148 4.34 -2.28 14.80
N CYS A 149 3.68 -1.13 14.62
CA CYS A 149 2.22 -1.06 14.58
C CYS A 149 1.64 -1.95 13.46
N PHE A 150 2.17 -1.88 12.24
CA PHE A 150 1.69 -2.67 11.11
C PHE A 150 1.99 -4.16 11.28
N ASN A 151 3.13 -4.52 11.88
CA ASN A 151 3.42 -5.90 12.26
C ASN A 151 2.34 -6.46 13.20
N ASN A 152 2.03 -5.74 14.28
CA ASN A 152 1.03 -6.16 15.25
C ASN A 152 -0.37 -6.21 14.64
N LEU A 153 -0.72 -5.23 13.81
CA LEU A 153 -1.98 -5.19 13.06
C LEU A 153 -2.12 -6.44 12.17
N PHE A 154 -1.11 -6.75 11.37
CA PHE A 154 -1.14 -7.93 10.49
C PHE A 154 -1.20 -9.23 11.30
N ASN A 155 -0.44 -9.36 12.38
CA ASN A 155 -0.48 -10.55 13.23
C ASN A 155 -1.86 -10.75 13.88
N LYS A 156 -2.55 -9.66 14.22
CA LYS A 156 -3.89 -9.72 14.83
C LYS A 156 -4.97 -10.18 13.84
N TYR A 157 -4.92 -9.70 12.59
CA TYR A 157 -6.01 -9.90 11.61
C TYR A 157 -5.71 -10.92 10.52
N LEU A 158 -4.44 -11.24 10.26
CA LEU A 158 -3.98 -12.12 9.19
C LEU A 158 -2.96 -13.10 9.77
N LYS A 159 -3.46 -14.09 10.53
CA LYS A 159 -2.67 -15.24 11.03
C LYS A 159 -1.76 -15.76 9.92
#